data_AF-A0A7S0MGQ4-F1
#
_entry.id   AF-A0A7S0MGQ4-F1
#
_cell.length_a   1.000
_cell.length_b   1.000
_cell.length_c   1.000
_cell.angle_alpha   90.00
_cell.angle_beta   90.00
_cell.angle_gamma   90.00
#
_symmetry.space_group_name_H-M   'P 1'
#
loop_
_entity.id
_entity.type
_entity.pdbx_description
1 polymer ?
#
loop_
_entity_poly.entity_id
_entity_poly.type
_entity_poly.pdbx_seq_one_letter_code
_entity_poly.pdbx_strand_id
1 'polypeptide(L)'
;GRMPFDVDGTGKAIAPPMIFAVGLNYVAHAKEMNKPIPEQPIVFGKAPNTLTASGSPIILPPEEPFVDYEGELAVILGPEPCRSVHRDDALKFVLGYCIANDVSGRSWQFERPNGGQWLRSKCFDTFLPLGPRMVPAKGIDPQDL
;
A
#
# COMPACT_ATOMS: atom_id res chain seq x y z
N GLY A 1 -5.16 -1.27 -19.58
CA GLY A 1 -5.91 -1.28 -18.31
C GLY A 1 -5.98 0.14 -17.78
N ARG A 2 -7.12 0.56 -17.24
CA ARG A 2 -7.31 1.90 -16.68
C ARG A 2 -6.34 2.09 -15.51
N MET A 3 -5.38 3.00 -15.67
CA MET A 3 -4.48 3.38 -14.59
C MET A 3 -5.28 4.07 -13.47
N PRO A 4 -4.87 3.91 -12.21
CA PRO A 4 -5.82 3.79 -11.11
C PRO A 4 -6.46 5.09 -10.64
N PHE A 5 -5.91 6.29 -10.86
CA PHE A 5 -6.59 7.52 -10.42
C PHE A 5 -5.94 8.78 -10.98
N ASP A 6 -6.80 9.76 -11.20
CA ASP A 6 -6.50 11.16 -11.47
C ASP A 6 -5.92 11.84 -10.21
N VAL A 7 -4.68 12.35 -10.29
CA VAL A 7 -3.87 12.80 -9.13
C VAL A 7 -4.19 14.23 -8.70
N ASP A 8 -5.42 14.71 -8.82
CA ASP A 8 -5.83 16.12 -8.55
C ASP A 8 -7.09 16.54 -9.33
N GLY A 9 -7.61 15.71 -10.24
CA GLY A 9 -8.70 16.12 -11.14
C GLY A 9 -8.19 16.61 -12.50
N THR A 10 -6.90 16.42 -12.84
CA THR A 10 -6.27 16.78 -14.12
C THR A 10 -6.29 15.68 -15.20
N GLY A 11 -6.82 14.50 -14.91
CA GLY A 11 -6.85 13.31 -15.75
C GLY A 11 -5.55 12.50 -15.78
N LYS A 12 -4.52 12.84 -14.98
CA LYS A 12 -3.22 12.16 -15.00
C LYS A 12 -3.22 10.97 -14.06
N ALA A 13 -2.79 9.81 -14.55
CA ALA A 13 -2.78 8.59 -13.76
C ALA A 13 -1.41 8.28 -13.11
N ILE A 14 -1.40 7.78 -11.86
CA ILE A 14 -0.17 7.29 -11.24
C ILE A 14 0.20 5.93 -11.83
N ALA A 15 1.39 5.86 -12.44
CA ALA A 15 2.11 4.61 -12.70
C ALA A 15 3.36 4.59 -11.83
N PRO A 16 3.27 4.13 -10.57
CA PRO A 16 4.47 4.01 -9.77
C PRO A 16 5.30 2.85 -10.35
N PRO A 17 6.61 3.03 -10.58
CA PRO A 17 7.47 1.94 -11.03
C PRO A 17 7.66 0.88 -9.94
N MET A 18 7.41 1.24 -8.69
CA MET A 18 7.51 0.37 -7.52
C MET A 18 6.54 0.85 -6.44
N ILE A 19 5.94 -0.08 -5.72
CA ILE A 19 5.09 0.19 -4.56
C ILE A 19 5.74 -0.47 -3.35
N PHE A 20 6.00 0.32 -2.31
CA PHE A 20 6.44 -0.19 -1.01
C PHE A 20 5.27 -0.17 -0.04
N ALA A 21 5.13 -1.25 0.71
CA ALA A 21 4.17 -1.38 1.81
C ALA A 21 4.91 -1.75 3.10
N VAL A 22 4.33 -1.39 4.24
CA VAL A 22 4.92 -1.59 5.56
C VAL A 22 4.02 -2.50 6.38
N GLY A 23 4.51 -3.69 6.71
CA GLY A 23 3.77 -4.64 7.52
C GLY A 23 3.91 -4.36 9.01
N LEU A 24 2.86 -4.71 9.78
CA LEU A 24 2.83 -4.60 11.25
C LEU A 24 3.09 -3.18 11.78
N ASN A 25 2.72 -2.16 11.00
CA ASN A 25 2.99 -0.75 11.33
C ASN A 25 1.96 -0.13 12.29
N TYR A 26 0.85 -0.82 12.55
CA TYR A 26 -0.09 -0.45 13.59
C TYR A 26 0.10 -1.36 14.81
N VAL A 27 0.40 -0.76 15.96
CA VAL A 27 0.59 -1.47 17.23
C VAL A 27 -0.65 -2.31 17.59
N ALA A 28 -1.85 -1.83 17.26
CA ALA A 28 -3.09 -2.57 17.45
C ALA A 28 -3.13 -3.86 16.60
N HIS A 29 -2.78 -3.76 15.31
CA HIS A 29 -2.73 -4.91 14.41
C HIS A 29 -1.65 -5.93 14.81
N ALA A 30 -0.47 -5.48 15.24
CA ALA A 30 0.57 -6.36 15.77
C ALA A 30 0.09 -7.16 17.02
N LYS A 31 -0.70 -6.52 17.89
CA LYS A 31 -1.32 -7.16 19.05
C LYS A 31 -2.41 -8.16 18.65
N GLU A 32 -3.28 -7.83 17.69
CA GLU A 32 -4.31 -8.74 17.17
C GLU A 32 -3.71 -10.02 16.59
N MET A 33 -2.59 -9.90 15.88
CA MET A 33 -1.85 -11.05 15.34
C MET A 33 -1.01 -11.81 16.37
N ASN A 34 -0.99 -11.34 17.63
CA ASN A 34 -0.14 -11.85 18.72
C ASN A 34 1.35 -11.94 18.32
N LYS A 35 1.83 -10.98 17.53
CA LYS A 35 3.21 -10.90 17.07
C LYS A 35 4.01 -9.86 17.87
N PRO A 36 5.32 -10.09 18.10
CA PRO A 36 6.17 -9.05 18.66
C PRO A 36 6.18 -7.83 17.72
N ILE A 37 6.16 -6.64 18.32
CA ILE A 37 6.34 -5.38 17.56
C ILE A 37 7.76 -5.43 16.97
N PRO A 38 7.90 -5.28 15.64
CA PRO A 38 9.22 -5.37 15.03
C PRO A 38 10.07 -4.16 15.41
N GLU A 39 11.37 -4.38 15.66
CA GLU A 39 12.33 -3.31 15.99
C GLU A 39 12.64 -2.40 14.80
N GLN A 40 12.39 -2.90 13.58
CA GLN A 40 12.54 -2.16 12.32
C GLN A 40 11.30 -2.35 11.44
N PRO A 41 10.93 -1.36 10.62
CA PRO A 41 9.80 -1.51 9.71
C PRO A 41 9.98 -2.69 8.76
N ILE A 42 8.97 -3.56 8.67
CA ILE A 42 8.98 -4.67 7.70
C ILE A 42 8.49 -4.13 6.38
N VAL A 43 9.41 -3.89 5.44
CA VAL A 43 9.08 -3.36 4.12
C VAL A 43 9.00 -4.48 3.10
N PHE A 44 7.96 -4.44 2.25
CA PHE A 44 7.78 -5.36 1.14
C PHE A 44 7.28 -4.64 -0.11
N GLY A 45 7.42 -5.30 -1.26
CA GLY A 45 6.98 -4.78 -2.53
C GLY A 45 5.59 -5.26 -2.92
N LYS A 46 4.79 -4.37 -3.52
CA LYS A 46 3.64 -4.73 -4.34
C LYS A 46 3.93 -4.42 -5.81
N ALA A 47 3.43 -5.27 -6.69
CA ALA A 47 3.64 -5.12 -8.12
C ALA A 47 2.57 -4.17 -8.73
N PRO A 48 2.90 -3.38 -9.78
CA PRO A 48 1.95 -2.42 -10.36
C PRO A 48 0.66 -3.03 -10.91
N ASN A 49 0.62 -4.32 -11.24
CA ASN A 49 -0.60 -5.03 -11.69
C ASN A 49 -1.71 -5.06 -10.63
N THR A 50 -1.34 -4.90 -9.35
CA THR A 50 -2.31 -4.90 -8.23
C THR A 50 -3.22 -3.67 -8.24
N LEU A 51 -2.78 -2.57 -8.85
CA LEU A 51 -3.40 -1.26 -8.74
C LEU A 51 -4.76 -1.20 -9.41
N THR A 52 -5.76 -0.70 -8.68
CA THR A 52 -7.08 -0.37 -9.22
C THR A 52 -7.61 0.95 -8.63
N ALA A 53 -8.61 1.53 -9.30
CA ALA A 53 -9.30 2.70 -8.80
C ALA A 53 -10.24 2.34 -7.66
N SER A 54 -10.46 3.26 -6.72
CA SER A 54 -11.53 3.15 -5.72
C SER A 54 -12.88 2.81 -6.37
N GLY A 55 -13.61 1.87 -5.79
CA GLY A 55 -14.86 1.34 -6.33
C GLY A 55 -14.70 0.27 -7.42
N SER A 56 -13.48 -0.01 -7.88
CA SER A 56 -13.22 -1.17 -8.75
C SER A 56 -13.41 -2.47 -7.97
N PRO A 57 -13.89 -3.55 -8.62
CA PRO A 57 -14.03 -4.84 -7.97
C PRO A 57 -12.66 -5.43 -7.60
N ILE A 58 -12.60 -6.07 -6.43
CA ILE A 58 -11.53 -6.98 -6.06
C ILE A 58 -11.88 -8.36 -6.63
N ILE A 59 -11.03 -8.90 -7.48
CA ILE A 59 -11.21 -10.22 -8.08
C ILE A 59 -10.56 -11.25 -7.16
N LEU A 60 -11.38 -12.11 -6.57
CA LEU A 60 -10.91 -13.19 -5.71
C LEU A 60 -10.33 -14.31 -6.58
N PRO A 61 -9.02 -14.63 -6.44
CA PRO A 61 -8.42 -15.74 -7.18
C PRO A 61 -9.02 -17.07 -6.71
N PRO A 62 -9.45 -17.97 -7.62
CA PRO A 62 -10.00 -19.26 -7.23
C PRO A 62 -9.06 -20.10 -6.34
N GLU A 63 -7.75 -19.91 -6.50
CA GLU A 63 -6.70 -20.58 -5.72
C GLU A 63 -6.45 -19.97 -4.33
N GLU A 64 -7.05 -18.84 -4.00
CA GLU A 64 -6.86 -18.12 -2.73
C GLU A 64 -8.21 -17.99 -1.98
N PRO A 65 -8.57 -18.99 -1.16
CA PRO A 65 -9.85 -19.02 -0.46
C PRO A 65 -9.95 -18.01 0.69
N PHE A 66 -8.83 -17.48 1.19
CA PHE A 66 -8.80 -16.60 2.36
C PHE A 66 -8.23 -15.24 1.97
N VAL A 67 -9.11 -14.36 1.48
CA VAL A 67 -8.76 -12.99 1.14
C VAL A 67 -9.23 -12.04 2.24
N ASP A 68 -8.35 -11.11 2.60
CA ASP A 68 -8.58 -10.15 3.68
C ASP A 68 -8.27 -8.72 3.23
N TYR A 69 -8.88 -7.74 3.89
CA TYR A 69 -8.70 -6.30 3.62
C TYR A 69 -7.79 -5.67 4.68
N GLU A 70 -7.01 -4.66 4.27
CA GLU A 70 -6.15 -3.90 5.17
C GLU A 70 -6.24 -2.43 4.76
N GLY A 71 -6.96 -1.62 5.53
CA GLY A 71 -7.10 -0.19 5.27
C GLY A 71 -5.83 0.55 5.66
N GLU A 72 -5.23 1.26 4.70
CA GLU A 72 -3.91 1.87 4.86
C GLU A 72 -3.87 3.32 4.37
N LEU A 73 -2.99 4.13 4.96
CA LEU A 73 -2.61 5.44 4.42
C LEU A 73 -1.59 5.24 3.31
N ALA A 74 -1.96 5.56 2.07
CA ALA A 74 -1.00 5.63 0.97
C ALA A 74 -0.31 6.99 0.94
N VAL A 75 1.02 6.96 0.92
CA VAL A 75 1.88 8.13 0.75
C VAL A 75 2.37 8.18 -0.70
N ILE A 76 2.00 9.24 -1.41
CA ILE A 76 2.39 9.45 -2.81
C ILE A 76 3.62 10.34 -2.83
N LEU A 77 4.73 9.80 -3.35
CA LEU A 77 5.97 10.55 -3.49
C LEU A 77 5.93 11.45 -4.74
N GLY A 78 6.57 12.61 -4.64
CA GLY A 78 6.82 13.51 -5.75
C GLY A 78 7.82 12.94 -6.77
N PRO A 79 7.97 13.60 -7.93
CA PRO A 79 8.90 13.18 -8.97
C PRO A 79 10.37 13.42 -8.62
N GLU A 80 10.67 14.21 -7.58
CA GLU A 80 12.02 14.54 -7.17
C GLU A 80 12.77 13.28 -6.68
N PRO A 81 13.98 13.00 -7.21
CA PRO A 81 14.77 11.87 -6.73
C PRO A 81 15.18 12.10 -5.27
N CYS A 82 15.11 11.04 -4.47
CA CYS A 82 15.48 11.07 -3.06
C CYS A 82 16.27 9.81 -2.68
N ARG A 83 17.28 9.98 -1.81
CA ARG A 83 18.11 8.89 -1.29
C ARG A 83 18.73 9.31 0.03
N SER A 84 18.73 8.42 1.01
CA SER A 84 19.31 8.68 2.35
C SER A 84 18.79 9.98 2.97
N VAL A 85 17.48 10.21 2.85
CA VAL A 85 16.82 11.43 3.32
C VAL A 85 16.82 11.46 4.85
N HIS A 86 17.18 12.61 5.44
CA HIS A 86 17.06 12.81 6.88
C HIS A 86 15.58 12.78 7.30
N ARG A 87 15.27 12.23 8.47
CA ARG A 87 13.88 12.07 8.94
C ARG A 87 13.07 13.38 8.87
N ASP A 88 13.68 14.48 9.28
CA ASP A 88 13.03 15.80 9.34
C ASP A 88 12.75 16.39 7.94
N ASP A 89 13.42 15.87 6.90
CA ASP A 89 13.23 16.29 5.52
C ASP A 89 12.27 15.37 4.74
N ALA A 90 11.87 14.23 5.31
CA ALA A 90 11.12 13.19 4.60
C ALA A 90 9.81 13.71 3.98
N LEU A 91 9.05 14.52 4.73
CA LEU A 91 7.76 15.04 4.28
C LEU A 91 7.88 16.03 3.10
N LYS A 92 9.08 16.57 2.82
CA LYS A 92 9.32 17.46 1.67
C LYS A 92 9.19 16.74 0.32
N PHE A 93 9.31 15.42 0.32
CA PHE A 93 9.22 14.59 -0.89
C PHE A 93 7.82 14.00 -1.10
N VAL A 94 6.86 14.29 -0.21
CA VAL A 94 5.50 13.77 -0.31
C VAL A 94 4.65 14.71 -1.15
N LEU A 95 4.12 14.21 -2.27
CA LEU A 95 3.17 14.93 -3.11
C LEU A 95 1.79 15.00 -2.44
N GLY A 96 1.37 13.90 -1.82
CA GLY A 96 0.08 13.81 -1.16
C GLY A 96 -0.21 12.45 -0.57
N TYR A 97 -1.45 12.30 -0.11
CA TYR A 97 -1.94 11.11 0.57
C TYR A 97 -3.25 10.64 -0.05
N CYS A 98 -3.51 9.34 -0.02
CA CYS A 98 -4.83 8.78 -0.31
C CYS A 98 -5.10 7.54 0.55
N ILE A 99 -6.28 6.95 0.41
CA ILE A 99 -6.62 5.70 1.09
C ILE A 99 -6.22 4.55 0.18
N ALA A 100 -5.65 3.51 0.78
CA ALA A 100 -5.33 2.25 0.15
C ALA A 100 -6.04 1.09 0.84
N ASN A 101 -6.27 0.03 0.08
CA ASN A 101 -6.59 -1.29 0.63
C ASN A 101 -5.49 -2.29 0.23
N ASP A 102 -4.65 -2.70 1.18
CA ASP A 102 -3.61 -3.71 0.99
C ASP A 102 -4.19 -5.13 1.10
N VAL A 103 -4.99 -5.49 0.10
CA VAL A 103 -5.67 -6.77 0.03
C VAL A 103 -4.66 -7.93 0.07
N SER A 104 -5.00 -8.95 0.86
CA SER A 104 -4.07 -10.00 1.24
C SER A 104 -4.67 -11.40 1.09
N GLY A 105 -4.00 -12.26 0.32
CA GLY A 105 -4.27 -13.69 0.28
C GLY A 105 -3.58 -14.41 1.45
N ARG A 106 -4.34 -14.76 2.48
CA ARG A 106 -3.83 -15.33 3.73
C ARG A 106 -3.37 -16.78 3.58
N SER A 107 -3.96 -17.55 2.66
CA SER A 107 -3.48 -18.91 2.40
C SER A 107 -2.04 -18.87 1.89
N TRP A 108 -1.76 -18.01 0.91
CA TRP A 108 -0.39 -17.81 0.44
C TRP A 108 0.51 -17.21 1.51
N GLN A 109 0.01 -16.36 2.39
CA GLN A 109 0.83 -15.67 3.39
C GLN A 109 1.27 -16.56 4.55
N PHE A 110 0.40 -17.48 5.01
CA PHE A 110 0.61 -18.23 6.25
C PHE A 110 0.56 -19.75 6.10
N GLU A 111 -0.28 -20.27 5.21
CA GLU A 111 -0.55 -21.72 5.14
C GLU A 111 0.34 -22.42 4.12
N ARG A 112 0.58 -21.77 2.98
CA ARG A 112 1.33 -22.35 1.87
C ARG A 112 2.84 -22.12 2.03
N PRO A 113 3.68 -23.08 1.61
CA PRO A 113 5.12 -22.89 1.57
C PRO A 113 5.49 -21.76 0.60
N ASN A 114 5.94 -20.62 1.12
CA ASN A 114 6.36 -19.47 0.30
C ASN A 114 7.75 -18.91 0.68
N GLY A 115 8.42 -19.50 1.68
CA GLY A 115 9.71 -19.01 2.18
C GLY A 115 9.63 -17.75 3.06
N GLY A 116 8.47 -17.46 3.64
CA GLY A 116 8.23 -16.26 4.46
C GLY A 116 8.08 -14.95 3.67
N GLN A 117 7.98 -15.02 2.35
CA GLN A 117 7.81 -13.88 1.45
C GLN A 117 6.35 -13.44 1.36
N TRP A 118 6.07 -12.16 1.10
CA TRP A 118 4.67 -11.70 0.98
C TRP A 118 4.24 -11.37 -0.45
N LEU A 119 5.16 -11.46 -1.41
CA LEU A 119 4.88 -11.06 -2.79
C LEU A 119 3.67 -11.81 -3.38
N ARG A 120 3.60 -13.13 -3.24
CA ARG A 120 2.47 -13.91 -3.80
C ARG A 120 1.13 -13.58 -3.13
N SER A 121 1.12 -13.41 -1.81
CA SER A 121 -0.10 -13.07 -1.07
C SER A 121 -0.60 -11.65 -1.35
N LYS A 122 0.30 -10.74 -1.75
CA LYS A 122 0.01 -9.30 -1.86
C LYS A 122 -0.07 -8.81 -3.31
N CYS A 123 0.27 -9.64 -4.31
CA CYS A 123 0.43 -9.20 -5.70
C CYS A 123 -0.55 -9.79 -6.73
N PHE A 124 -1.70 -10.31 -6.29
CA PHE A 124 -2.78 -10.64 -7.23
C PHE A 124 -3.31 -9.37 -7.92
N ASP A 125 -3.81 -9.52 -9.15
CA ASP A 125 -4.49 -8.40 -9.82
C ASP A 125 -5.60 -7.85 -8.92
N THR A 126 -5.80 -6.53 -8.94
CA THR A 126 -6.80 -5.81 -8.14
C THR A 126 -6.58 -5.72 -6.63
N PHE A 127 -5.48 -6.27 -6.09
CA PHE A 127 -5.21 -6.28 -4.65
C PHE A 127 -4.60 -4.99 -4.09
N LEU A 128 -4.67 -3.88 -4.85
CA LEU A 128 -4.36 -2.55 -4.33
C LEU A 128 -5.31 -1.48 -4.90
N PRO A 129 -6.59 -1.47 -4.47
CA PRO A 129 -7.46 -0.33 -4.71
C PRO A 129 -6.94 0.92 -3.99
N LEU A 130 -6.87 2.03 -4.71
CA LEU A 130 -6.44 3.33 -4.20
C LEU A 130 -7.47 4.42 -4.53
N GLY A 131 -7.61 5.41 -3.65
CA GLY A 131 -8.45 6.60 -3.88
C GLY A 131 -9.38 6.91 -2.70
N PRO A 132 -10.56 7.54 -2.92
CA PRO A 132 -11.11 7.98 -4.20
C PRO A 132 -10.39 9.20 -4.82
N ARG A 133 -9.54 9.89 -4.05
CA ARG A 133 -8.72 11.01 -4.54
C ARG A 133 -7.43 11.11 -3.73
N MET A 134 -6.42 11.75 -4.30
CA MET A 134 -5.25 12.21 -3.55
C MET A 134 -5.57 13.57 -2.92
N VAL A 135 -5.17 13.74 -1.66
CA VAL A 135 -5.12 15.03 -0.99
C VAL A 135 -3.67 15.53 -1.01
N PRO A 136 -3.39 16.75 -1.51
CA PRO A 136 -2.04 17.30 -1.49
C PRO A 136 -1.48 17.35 -0.07
N ALA A 137 -0.17 17.11 0.10
CA ALA A 137 0.46 17.05 1.43
C ALA A 137 0.45 18.38 2.18
N LYS A 138 0.31 19.51 1.45
CA LYS A 138 0.34 20.85 2.03
C LYS A 138 -0.78 21.03 3.06
N GLY A 139 -0.37 21.29 4.30
CA GLY A 139 -1.31 21.57 5.41
C GLY A 139 -1.91 20.32 6.05
N ILE A 140 -1.41 19.13 5.72
CA ILE A 140 -1.78 17.88 6.37
C ILE A 140 -0.61 17.46 7.28
N ASP A 141 -0.92 17.16 8.54
CA ASP A 141 -0.01 16.47 9.44
C ASP A 141 -0.33 14.96 9.43
N PRO A 142 0.48 14.12 8.76
CA PRO A 142 0.23 12.69 8.70
C PRO A 142 0.53 11.95 10.02
N GLN A 143 1.01 12.63 11.06
CA GLN A 143 1.18 12.05 12.39
C GLN A 143 -0.12 12.03 13.21
N ASP A 144 -1.17 12.72 12.75
CA ASP A 144 -2.46 12.88 13.45
C ASP A 144 -3.64 12.73 12.47
N LEU A 145 -3.71 11.57 11.81
CA LEU A 145 -4.78 11.19 10.87
C LEU A 145 -5.63 10.02 11.38
#